data_AF-A0A9E5SU71-F1
#
_entry.id   AF-A0A9E5SU71-F1
#
_cell.length_a   1.000
_cell.length_b   1.000
_cell.length_c   1.000
_cell.angle_alpha   90.00
_cell.angle_beta   90.00
_cell.angle_gamma   90.00
#
_symmetry.space_group_name_H-M   'P 1'
#
loop_
_entity.id
_entity.type
_entity.pdbx_description
1 polymer ?
#
loop_
_entity_poly.entity_id
_entity_poly.type
_entity_poly.pdbx_seq_one_letter_code
_entity_poly.pdbx_strand_id
1 'polypeptide(L)'
;MNEQNKKTLGGLFVSLTALLAAAVYLLLGFTVGGWHIYWVVFLAIPIMSIIVDAIESRKDIVAKVTGIVALLCAVIYILVGFLAGIWHPAWLIFFAVPISGVITQIFARSSNTPPQDQQ
;
A
#
# COMPACT_ATOMS: atom_id res chain seq x y z
N MET A 1 -24.66 12.39 2.21
CA MET A 1 -24.02 11.18 1.64
C MET A 1 -23.80 10.16 2.74
N ASN A 2 -24.45 9.02 2.60
CA ASN A 2 -24.37 7.81 3.44
C ASN A 2 -22.96 7.20 3.45
N GLU A 3 -22.50 6.68 4.59
CA GLU A 3 -21.14 6.12 4.73
C GLU A 3 -20.86 4.90 3.85
N GLN A 4 -21.89 4.17 3.45
CA GLN A 4 -21.79 3.06 2.49
C GLN A 4 -21.28 3.55 1.13
N ASN A 5 -21.74 4.71 0.65
CA ASN A 5 -21.28 5.26 -0.64
C ASN A 5 -19.82 5.71 -0.60
N LYS A 6 -19.28 6.08 0.58
CA LYS A 6 -17.86 6.48 0.72
C LYS A 6 -16.90 5.30 0.51
N LYS A 7 -17.22 4.13 1.09
CA LYS A 7 -16.42 2.90 1.00
C LYS A 7 -16.34 2.36 -0.43
N THR A 8 -17.49 2.32 -1.10
CA THR A 8 -17.57 1.85 -2.48
C THR A 8 -16.84 2.81 -3.42
N LEU A 9 -16.93 4.12 -3.20
CA LEU A 9 -16.27 5.13 -4.02
C LEU A 9 -14.73 5.00 -3.94
N GLY A 10 -14.20 4.77 -2.73
CA GLY A 10 -12.77 4.54 -2.52
C GLY A 10 -12.22 3.34 -3.31
N GLY A 11 -12.89 2.20 -3.23
CA GLY A 11 -12.49 1.00 -3.99
C GLY A 11 -12.56 1.17 -5.50
N LEU A 12 -13.54 1.94 -6.00
CA LEU A 12 -13.66 2.29 -7.42
C LEU A 12 -12.48 3.16 -7.88
N PHE A 13 -12.03 4.12 -7.06
CA PHE A 13 -10.85 4.91 -7.38
C PHE A 13 -9.58 4.06 -7.45
N VAL A 14 -9.36 3.16 -6.49
CA VAL A 14 -8.18 2.27 -6.48
C VAL A 14 -8.15 1.37 -7.71
N SER A 15 -9.28 0.76 -8.05
CA SER A 15 -9.39 -0.11 -9.24
C SER A 15 -9.23 0.68 -10.55
N LEU A 16 -9.76 1.90 -10.64
CA LEU A 16 -9.56 2.78 -11.79
C LEU A 16 -8.09 3.18 -11.95
N THR A 17 -7.40 3.51 -10.84
CA THR A 17 -5.96 3.77 -10.86
C THR A 17 -5.17 2.55 -11.31
N ALA A 18 -5.54 1.35 -10.85
CA ALA A 18 -4.87 0.12 -11.28
C ALA A 18 -5.05 -0.13 -12.78
N LEU A 19 -6.25 0.10 -13.32
CA LEU A 19 -6.53 0.00 -14.75
C LEU A 19 -5.71 1.01 -15.56
N LEU A 20 -5.67 2.27 -15.13
CA LEU A 20 -4.89 3.32 -15.77
C LEU A 20 -3.38 3.04 -15.70
N ALA A 21 -2.89 2.60 -14.55
CA ALA A 21 -1.49 2.22 -14.35
C ALA A 21 -1.08 1.09 -15.31
N ALA A 22 -1.93 0.06 -15.46
CA ALA A 22 -1.70 -1.02 -16.41
C ALA A 22 -1.71 -0.53 -17.86
N ALA A 23 -2.67 0.32 -18.25
CA ALA A 23 -2.75 0.88 -19.59
C ALA A 23 -1.50 1.72 -19.93
N VAL A 24 -1.09 2.59 -19.00
CA VAL A 24 0.12 3.42 -19.16
C VAL A 24 1.38 2.55 -19.22
N TYR A 25 1.48 1.52 -18.37
CA TYR A 25 2.62 0.59 -18.40
C TYR A 25 2.74 -0.12 -19.75
N LEU A 26 1.64 -0.60 -20.30
CA LEU A 26 1.63 -1.26 -21.63
C LEU A 26 1.98 -0.28 -22.74
N LEU A 27 1.42 0.93 -22.72
CA LEU A 27 1.75 1.99 -23.68
C LEU A 27 3.25 2.32 -23.66
N LEU A 28 3.83 2.51 -22.47
CA LEU A 28 5.26 2.80 -22.30
C LEU A 28 6.14 1.61 -22.69
N GLY A 29 5.71 0.39 -22.39
CA GLY A 29 6.39 -0.85 -22.78
C GLY A 29 6.47 -1.02 -24.30
N PHE A 30 5.37 -0.77 -25.02
CA PHE A 30 5.34 -0.90 -26.47
C PHE A 30 6.04 0.24 -27.22
N THR A 31 6.01 1.47 -26.68
CA THR A 31 6.57 2.65 -27.36
C THR A 31 8.05 2.88 -27.06
N VAL A 32 8.49 2.63 -25.82
CA VAL A 32 9.85 2.94 -25.37
C VAL A 32 10.68 1.68 -25.07
N GLY A 33 10.05 0.50 -25.00
CA GLY A 33 10.75 -0.77 -24.75
C GLY A 33 11.32 -0.95 -23.33
N GLY A 34 11.13 0.04 -22.44
CA GLY A 34 11.68 0.08 -21.09
C GLY A 34 10.85 -0.66 -20.03
N TRP A 35 10.36 -1.86 -20.34
CA TRP A 35 9.51 -2.70 -19.47
C TRP A 35 10.01 -2.80 -18.02
N HIS A 36 11.33 -2.77 -17.85
CA HIS A 36 11.98 -2.92 -16.56
C HIS A 36 11.93 -1.67 -15.67
N ILE A 37 11.95 -0.46 -16.26
CA ILE A 37 12.00 0.80 -15.52
C ILE A 37 10.58 1.31 -15.20
N TYR A 38 9.62 1.07 -16.10
CA TYR A 38 8.26 1.63 -15.98
C TYR A 38 7.37 0.91 -14.97
N TRP A 39 7.86 -0.17 -14.37
CA TRP A 39 7.10 -0.90 -13.35
C TRP A 39 6.78 -0.04 -12.11
N VAL A 40 7.52 1.06 -11.91
CA VAL A 40 7.27 2.10 -10.91
C VAL A 40 5.84 2.68 -11.02
N VAL A 41 5.22 2.67 -12.22
CA VAL A 41 3.83 3.14 -12.41
C VAL A 41 2.83 2.32 -11.57
N PHE A 42 3.11 1.04 -11.30
CA PHE A 42 2.26 0.23 -10.44
C PHE A 42 2.28 0.67 -8.97
N LEU A 43 3.26 1.46 -8.52
CA LEU A 43 3.27 2.06 -7.18
C LEU A 43 2.15 3.08 -6.98
N ALA A 44 1.55 3.60 -8.06
CA ALA A 44 0.37 4.44 -7.95
C ALA A 44 -0.80 3.70 -7.26
N ILE A 45 -0.88 2.37 -7.37
CA ILE A 45 -1.93 1.54 -6.77
C ILE A 45 -1.86 1.57 -5.23
N PRO A 46 -0.74 1.18 -4.57
CA PRO A 46 -0.63 1.26 -3.13
C PRO A 46 -0.75 2.70 -2.62
N ILE A 47 -0.21 3.69 -3.34
CA ILE A 47 -0.38 5.11 -2.97
C ILE A 47 -1.85 5.50 -2.94
N MET A 48 -2.62 5.17 -3.99
CA MET A 48 -4.06 5.46 -4.02
C MET A 48 -4.84 4.68 -2.97
N SER A 49 -4.45 3.45 -2.67
CA SER A 49 -5.03 2.68 -1.56
C SER A 49 -4.86 3.40 -0.22
N ILE A 50 -3.68 3.97 0.05
CA ILE A 50 -3.39 4.71 1.29
C ILE A 50 -4.18 6.02 1.35
N ILE A 51 -4.28 6.75 0.23
CA ILE A 51 -5.04 8.01 0.14
C ILE A 51 -6.53 7.74 0.41
N VAL A 52 -7.10 6.70 -0.20
CA VAL A 52 -8.47 6.30 0.04
C VAL A 52 -8.68 5.92 1.51
N ASP A 53 -7.74 5.15 2.10
CA ASP A 53 -7.80 4.77 3.51
C ASP A 53 -7.76 6.00 4.45
N ALA A 54 -6.92 6.98 4.13
CA ALA A 54 -6.79 8.22 4.89
C ALA A 54 -8.08 9.06 4.83
N ILE A 55 -8.70 9.16 3.65
CA ILE A 55 -9.97 9.89 3.44
C ILE A 55 -11.13 9.17 4.14
N GLU A 56 -11.11 7.84 4.19
CA GLU A 56 -12.17 7.04 4.80
C GLU A 56 -12.20 7.17 6.34
N SER A 57 -11.09 7.55 6.98
CA SER A 57 -10.96 7.97 8.40
C SER A 57 -11.67 7.11 9.47
N ARG A 58 -12.12 5.91 9.13
CA ARG A 58 -12.89 4.98 9.97
C ARG A 58 -12.25 3.60 10.03
N LYS A 59 -10.93 3.56 10.23
CA LYS A 59 -10.22 2.30 10.40
C LYS A 59 -9.30 2.32 11.59
N ASP A 60 -9.21 1.14 12.18
CA ASP A 60 -8.43 0.78 13.36
C ASP A 60 -6.98 1.25 13.25
N ILE A 61 -6.34 1.42 14.41
CA ILE A 61 -4.94 1.84 14.52
C ILE A 61 -4.03 0.99 13.61
N VAL A 62 -4.36 -0.30 13.44
CA VAL A 62 -3.67 -1.25 12.57
C VAL A 62 -3.64 -0.82 11.10
N ALA A 63 -4.77 -0.36 10.55
CA ALA A 63 -4.85 0.08 9.15
C ALA A 63 -4.05 1.37 8.93
N LYS A 64 -4.14 2.31 9.88
CA LYS A 64 -3.35 3.56 9.84
C LYS A 64 -1.85 3.28 9.85
N VAL A 65 -1.39 2.40 10.75
CA VAL A 65 0.05 2.03 10.83
C VAL A 65 0.50 1.36 9.54
N THR A 66 -0.27 0.41 9.02
CA THR A 66 0.05 -0.29 7.76
C THR A 66 0.14 0.69 6.59
N GLY A 67 -0.78 1.65 6.49
CA GLY A 67 -0.78 2.68 5.46
C GLY A 67 0.44 3.62 5.55
N ILE A 68 0.80 4.06 6.75
CA ILE A 68 1.99 4.91 6.98
C ILE A 68 3.28 4.16 6.62
N VAL A 69 3.40 2.89 7.03
CA VAL A 69 4.56 2.04 6.69
C VAL A 69 4.65 1.85 5.17
N ALA A 70 3.53 1.60 4.50
CA ALA A 70 3.49 1.46 3.04
C ALA A 70 3.90 2.75 2.31
N LEU A 71 3.47 3.92 2.79
CA LEU A 71 3.85 5.21 2.22
C LEU A 71 5.35 5.46 2.40
N LEU A 72 5.90 5.21 3.59
CA LEU A 72 7.33 5.29 3.87
C LEU A 72 8.14 4.37 2.96
N CYS A 73 7.70 3.11 2.80
CA CYS A 73 8.34 2.15 1.91
C CYS A 73 8.35 2.65 0.46
N ALA A 74 7.25 3.22 -0.03
CA ALA A 74 7.17 3.77 -1.38
C ALA A 74 8.13 4.95 -1.60
N VAL A 75 8.18 5.89 -0.64
CA VAL A 75 9.08 7.04 -0.69
C VAL A 75 10.54 6.60 -0.68
N ILE A 76 10.92 5.69 0.23
CA ILE A 76 12.28 5.16 0.32
C ILE A 76 12.64 4.38 -0.94
N TYR A 77 11.72 3.58 -1.48
CA TYR A 77 11.94 2.84 -2.72
C TYR A 77 12.25 3.76 -3.90
N ILE A 78 11.50 4.86 -4.07
CA ILE A 78 11.75 5.85 -5.12
C ILE A 78 13.09 6.55 -4.90
N LEU A 79 13.41 6.95 -3.66
CA LEU A 79 14.69 7.58 -3.31
C LEU A 79 15.88 6.66 -3.60
N VAL A 80 15.82 5.39 -3.17
CA VAL A 80 16.88 4.40 -3.41
C VAL A 80 17.01 4.09 -4.90
N GLY A 81 15.89 3.95 -5.60
CA GLY A 81 15.90 3.75 -7.05
C GLY A 81 16.57 4.92 -7.78
N PHE A 82 16.30 6.16 -7.38
CA PHE A 82 16.86 7.34 -8.04
C PHE A 82 18.32 7.61 -7.66
N LEU A 83 18.70 7.44 -6.38
CA LEU A 83 20.05 7.72 -5.89
C LEU A 83 21.03 6.58 -6.18
N ALA A 84 20.61 5.33 -5.97
CA ALA A 84 21.48 4.18 -6.13
C ALA A 84 21.33 3.50 -7.50
N GLY A 85 20.26 3.78 -8.25
CA GLY A 85 19.94 3.06 -9.51
C GLY A 85 19.51 1.61 -9.26
N ILE A 86 19.36 1.22 -7.99
CA ILE A 86 19.11 -0.14 -7.54
C ILE A 86 17.60 -0.31 -7.36
N TRP A 87 16.90 -0.60 -8.45
CA TRP A 87 15.45 -0.82 -8.45
C TRP A 87 15.09 -2.28 -8.10
N HIS A 88 15.91 -3.23 -8.56
CA HIS A 88 15.63 -4.67 -8.50
C HIS A 88 15.79 -5.37 -7.18
N PRO A 89 16.58 -4.92 -6.19
CA PRO A 89 16.52 -5.48 -4.84
C PRO A 89 15.80 -4.55 -3.85
N ALA A 90 15.55 -3.29 -4.23
CA ALA A 90 14.87 -2.34 -3.35
C ALA A 90 13.40 -2.70 -3.09
N TRP A 91 12.75 -3.49 -3.96
CA TRP A 91 11.35 -3.94 -3.76
C TRP A 91 11.17 -4.77 -2.49
N LEU A 92 12.25 -5.35 -1.94
CA LEU A 92 12.22 -6.08 -0.68
C LEU A 92 11.66 -5.23 0.47
N ILE A 93 11.80 -3.89 0.39
CA ILE A 93 11.25 -2.99 1.39
C ILE A 93 9.71 -3.07 1.49
N PHE A 94 9.02 -3.44 0.41
CA PHE A 94 7.56 -3.61 0.43
C PHE A 94 7.11 -4.80 1.27
N PHE A 95 7.98 -5.77 1.58
CA PHE A 95 7.65 -6.83 2.56
C PHE A 95 7.47 -6.30 3.98
N ALA A 96 8.02 -5.13 4.31
CA ALA A 96 7.78 -4.50 5.61
C ALA A 96 6.29 -4.19 5.82
N VAL A 97 5.52 -3.97 4.74
CA VAL A 97 4.08 -3.69 4.81
C VAL A 97 3.29 -4.87 5.39
N PRO A 98 3.29 -6.08 4.81
CA PRO A 98 2.57 -7.23 5.39
C PRO A 98 3.12 -7.62 6.77
N ILE A 99 4.44 -7.51 6.98
CA ILE A 99 5.06 -7.80 8.29
C ILE A 99 4.50 -6.87 9.37
N SER A 100 4.40 -5.57 9.09
CA SER A 100 3.86 -4.58 10.03
C SER A 100 2.38 -4.87 10.37
N GLY A 101 1.59 -5.31 9.39
CA GLY A 101 0.21 -5.74 9.60
C GLY A 101 0.10 -6.97 10.50
N VAL A 102 0.96 -7.98 10.29
CA VAL A 102 0.97 -9.18 11.14
C VAL A 102 1.40 -8.87 12.57
N ILE A 103 2.45 -8.06 12.76
CA ILE A 103 2.95 -7.68 14.09
C ILE A 103 1.87 -6.94 14.89
N THR A 104 1.21 -5.97 14.27
CA THR A 104 0.16 -5.18 14.92
C THR A 104 -1.05 -6.04 15.29
N GLN A 105 -1.42 -7.02 14.45
CA GLN A 105 -2.47 -8.00 14.75
C GLN A 105 -2.11 -8.91 15.94
N ILE A 106 -0.85 -9.39 16.00
CA ILE A 106 -0.38 -10.21 17.14
C ILE A 106 -0.45 -9.40 18.44
N PHE A 107 0.02 -8.15 18.41
CA PHE A 107 0.03 -7.30 19.60
C PHE A 107 -1.38 -6.95 20.07
N ALA A 108 -2.28 -6.62 19.13
CA ALA A 108 -3.69 -6.37 19.43
C ALA A 108 -4.40 -7.63 19.98
N ARG A 109 -4.02 -8.83 19.54
CA ARG A 109 -4.55 -10.08 20.10
C ARG A 109 -4.08 -10.29 21.54
N SER A 110 -2.81 -9.99 21.85
CA SER A 110 -2.24 -10.17 23.18
C SER A 110 -2.90 -9.29 24.24
N SER A 111 -3.30 -8.06 23.90
CA SER A 111 -3.94 -7.14 24.84
C SER A 111 -5.40 -7.48 25.17
N ASN A 112 -6.05 -8.35 24.39
CA ASN A 112 -7.45 -8.75 24.58
C ASN A 112 -7.61 -10.12 25.26
N THR A 113 -6.53 -10.70 25.80
CA THR A 113 -6.60 -11.96 26.55
C THR A 113 -7.05 -11.65 27.99
N PRO A 114 -8.26 -12.07 28.43
CA PRO A 114 -8.65 -11.90 29.82
C PRO A 114 -7.73 -12.75 30.73
N PRO A 115 -7.48 -12.32 31.98
CA PRO A 115 -6.64 -13.06 32.93
C PRO A 115 -7.11 -14.52 33.03
N GLN A 116 -6.16 -15.45 32.94
CA GLN A 116 -6.40 -16.90 32.96
C GLN A 116 -6.94 -17.40 34.32
N ASP A 117 -7.03 -16.51 35.30
CA ASP A 117 -7.48 -16.69 36.68
C ASP A 117 -9.03 -16.70 36.85
N GLN A 118 -9.78 -16.93 35.77
CA GLN A 118 -11.25 -17.03 35.75
C GLN A 118 -11.79 -18.32 35.09
N GLN A 119 -10.98 -19.38 34.97
CA GLN A 119 -11.43 -20.72 34.53
C GLN A 119 -11.43 -21.75 35.65
#